data_AF-A0A4U6U6M3-F1
#
_entry.id   AF-A0A4U6U6M3-F1
#
_cell.length_a   1.000
_cell.length_b   1.000
_cell.length_c   1.000
_cell.angle_alpha   90.00
_cell.angle_beta   90.00
_cell.angle_gamma   90.00
#
_symmetry.space_group_name_H-M   'P 1'
#
loop_
_entity.id
_entity.type
_entity.pdbx_description
1 polymer ?
#
loop_
_entity_poly.entity_id
_entity_poly.type
_entity_poly.pdbx_seq_one_letter_code
_entity_poly.pdbx_strand_id
1 'polypeptide(L)'
;MGRLRGKLQELTVAAEELVNAISPVEEGAGPQSLVERLKAAPSKVAGLCKAVCKQVLAVVKSYYPRVDLAAAGDGVARNCTEGAYAQYLEEAEPIASKMSEFVSPEEP
;
A
#
# COMPACT_ATOMS: atom_id res chain seq x y z
N MET A 1 0.05 -15.69 35.82
CA MET A 1 -0.64 -14.52 35.24
C MET A 1 0.28 -13.44 34.67
N GLY A 2 1.44 -13.14 35.27
CA GLY A 2 2.35 -12.07 34.77
C GLY A 2 2.87 -12.23 33.33
N ARG A 3 3.24 -13.46 32.92
CA ARG A 3 3.75 -13.73 31.57
C ARG A 3 2.72 -13.43 30.46
N LEU A 4 1.45 -13.77 30.68
CA LEU A 4 0.39 -13.55 29.69
C LEU A 4 0.10 -12.05 29.52
N ARG A 5 0.08 -11.31 30.64
CA ARG A 5 -0.09 -9.86 30.64
C ARG A 5 1.04 -9.13 29.91
N GLY A 6 2.29 -9.55 30.14
CA GLY A 6 3.45 -8.99 29.43
C GLY A 6 3.35 -9.17 27.91
N LYS A 7 3.03 -10.39 27.46
CA LYS A 7 2.85 -10.67 26.02
C LYS A 7 1.70 -9.88 25.39
N LEU A 8 0.60 -9.72 26.12
CA LEU A 8 -0.55 -8.96 25.62
C LEU A 8 -0.18 -7.47 25.47
N GLN A 9 0.55 -6.91 26.43
CA GLN A 9 0.99 -5.52 26.38
C GLN A 9 1.96 -5.27 25.22
N GLU A 10 2.91 -6.17 25.00
CA GLU A 10 3.83 -6.12 23.86
C GLU A 10 3.07 -6.14 22.52
N LEU A 11 2.08 -7.04 22.39
CA LEU A 11 1.23 -7.11 21.20
C LEU A 11 0.39 -5.83 21.01
N THR A 12 -0.15 -5.26 22.09
CA THR A 12 -0.91 -4.01 22.03
C THR A 12 -0.07 -2.87 21.49
N VAL A 13 1.16 -2.71 21.98
CA VAL A 13 2.08 -1.65 21.51
C VAL A 13 2.39 -1.81 20.03
N ALA A 14 2.78 -3.03 19.61
CA ALA A 14 3.08 -3.30 18.20
C ALA A 14 1.87 -3.07 17.27
N ALA A 15 0.67 -3.41 17.74
CA ALA A 15 -0.56 -3.17 17.01
C ALA A 15 -0.89 -1.67 16.89
N GLU A 16 -0.67 -0.89 17.95
CA GLU A 16 -0.86 0.57 17.92
C GLU A 16 0.09 1.24 16.93
N GLU A 17 1.37 0.88 16.95
CA GLU A 17 2.37 1.40 16.01
C GLU A 17 1.99 1.11 14.56
N LEU A 18 1.63 -0.13 14.24
CA LEU A 18 1.22 -0.54 12.89
C LEU A 18 -0.01 0.23 12.41
N VAL A 19 -1.03 0.32 13.25
CA VAL A 19 -2.29 0.99 12.87
C VAL A 19 -2.08 2.49 12.71
N ASN A 20 -1.24 3.12 13.54
CA ASN A 20 -0.89 4.53 13.38
C ASN A 20 -0.14 4.80 12.07
N ALA A 21 0.68 3.85 11.61
CA ALA A 21 1.37 3.98 10.31
C ALA A 21 0.43 3.83 9.10
N ILE A 22 -0.57 2.94 9.19
CA ILE A 22 -1.54 2.70 8.09
C ILE A 22 -2.66 3.74 8.08
N SER A 23 -3.02 4.23 9.26
CA SER A 23 -4.20 5.04 9.52
C SER A 23 -3.93 5.94 10.74
N PRO A 24 -3.23 7.07 10.56
CA PRO A 24 -3.09 8.04 11.62
C PRO A 24 -4.47 8.48 12.14
N VAL A 25 -4.52 8.88 13.41
CA VAL A 25 -5.76 9.41 13.99
C VAL A 25 -5.94 10.81 13.44
N GLU A 26 -6.98 11.00 12.63
CA GLU A 26 -7.33 12.29 12.07
C GLU A 26 -7.87 13.24 13.16
N GLU A 27 -7.50 14.51 13.09
CA GLU A 27 -8.05 15.54 13.98
C GLU A 27 -9.56 15.66 13.75
N GLY A 28 -10.35 15.40 14.80
CA GLY A 28 -11.82 15.46 14.75
C GLY A 28 -12.52 14.11 14.52
N ALA A 29 -11.78 13.02 14.28
CA ALA A 29 -12.36 11.69 14.30
C ALA A 29 -12.78 11.30 15.73
N GLY A 30 -13.99 10.73 15.87
CA GLY A 30 -14.46 10.20 17.15
C GLY A 30 -13.54 9.09 17.68
N PRO A 31 -13.55 8.83 19.01
CA PRO A 31 -12.66 7.84 19.60
C PRO A 31 -12.95 6.44 19.03
N GLN A 32 -12.02 5.87 18.27
CA GLN A 32 -12.04 4.49 17.81
C GLN A 32 -11.10 3.63 18.66
N SER A 33 -11.57 2.44 19.05
CA SER A 33 -10.71 1.48 19.73
C SER A 33 -9.63 0.92 18.80
N LEU A 34 -8.51 0.46 19.38
CA LEU A 34 -7.46 -0.23 18.63
C LEU A 34 -7.99 -1.41 17.83
N VAL A 35 -8.94 -2.17 18.39
CA VAL A 35 -9.55 -3.33 17.73
C VAL A 35 -10.34 -2.94 16.48
N GLU A 36 -11.11 -1.84 16.53
CA GLU A 36 -11.87 -1.35 15.38
C GLU A 36 -10.92 -0.87 14.28
N ARG A 37 -9.87 -0.14 14.65
CA ARG A 37 -8.87 0.33 13.69
C ARG A 37 -8.08 -0.81 13.06
N LEU A 38 -7.73 -1.85 13.84
CA LEU A 38 -7.12 -3.08 13.32
C LEU A 38 -8.02 -3.81 12.33
N LYS A 39 -9.33 -3.89 12.60
CA LYS A 39 -10.30 -4.49 11.67
C LYS A 39 -10.42 -3.70 10.37
N ALA A 40 -10.26 -2.38 10.43
CA ALA A 40 -10.27 -1.51 9.26
C ALA A 40 -8.92 -1.43 8.53
N ALA A 41 -7.80 -1.79 9.17
CA ALA A 41 -6.47 -1.64 8.58
C ALA A 41 -6.31 -2.37 7.22
N PRO A 42 -6.80 -3.62 7.02
CA PRO A 42 -6.69 -4.28 5.73
C PRO A 42 -7.38 -3.54 4.59
N SER A 43 -8.57 -2.95 4.83
CA SER A 43 -9.28 -2.18 3.79
C SER A 43 -8.58 -0.86 3.50
N LYS A 44 -7.98 -0.22 4.52
CA LYS A 44 -7.15 0.97 4.32
C LYS A 44 -5.90 0.67 3.51
N VAL A 45 -5.19 -0.42 3.80
CA VAL A 45 -4.03 -0.87 3.00
C VAL A 45 -4.45 -1.12 1.55
N ALA A 46 -5.56 -1.82 1.31
CA ALA A 46 -6.08 -2.04 -0.04
C ALA A 46 -6.40 -0.72 -0.76
N GLY A 47 -6.95 0.26 -0.04
CA GLY A 47 -7.19 1.62 -0.53
C GLY A 47 -5.90 2.33 -0.94
N LEU A 48 -4.88 2.30 -0.09
CA LEU A 48 -3.55 2.88 -0.35
C LEU A 48 -2.91 2.24 -1.59
N CYS A 49 -2.92 0.91 -1.71
CA CYS A 49 -2.41 0.21 -2.89
C CYS A 49 -3.14 0.66 -4.16
N LYS A 50 -4.47 0.77 -4.11
CA LYS A 50 -5.28 1.25 -5.24
C LYS A 50 -4.93 2.69 -5.63
N ALA A 51 -4.72 3.58 -4.65
CA ALA A 51 -4.33 4.96 -4.89
C ALA A 51 -2.95 5.04 -5.57
N VAL A 52 -1.97 4.31 -5.05
CA VAL A 52 -0.62 4.24 -5.64
C VAL A 52 -0.67 3.70 -7.07
N CYS A 53 -1.38 2.59 -7.32
CA CYS A 53 -1.54 2.06 -8.68
C CYS A 53 -2.20 3.08 -9.62
N LYS A 54 -3.26 3.77 -9.18
CA LYS A 54 -3.92 4.83 -9.97
C LYS A 54 -2.94 5.95 -10.33
N GLN A 55 -2.15 6.43 -9.38
CA GLN A 55 -1.17 7.50 -9.61
C GLN A 55 -0.08 7.06 -10.59
N VAL A 56 0.49 5.87 -10.41
CA VAL A 56 1.49 5.31 -11.34
C VAL A 56 0.92 5.18 -12.75
N LEU A 57 -0.30 4.64 -12.91
CA LEU A 57 -0.95 4.53 -14.21
C LEU A 57 -1.23 5.90 -14.85
N ALA A 58 -1.60 6.91 -14.06
CA ALA A 58 -1.78 8.27 -14.54
C ALA A 58 -0.47 8.87 -15.06
N VAL A 59 0.66 8.61 -14.40
CA VAL A 59 1.99 8.98 -14.89
C VAL A 59 2.30 8.29 -16.22
N VAL A 60 2.10 6.97 -16.33
CA VAL A 60 2.32 6.27 -17.61
C VAL A 60 1.43 6.85 -18.72
N LYS A 61 0.16 7.14 -18.41
CA LYS A 61 -0.79 7.72 -19.37
C LYS A 61 -0.39 9.12 -19.83
N SER A 62 0.29 9.92 -18.99
CA SER A 62 0.74 11.26 -19.36
C SER A 62 1.86 11.24 -20.41
N TYR A 63 2.78 10.25 -20.32
CA TYR A 63 3.83 10.03 -21.32
C TYR A 63 3.32 9.33 -22.58
N TYR A 64 2.35 8.42 -22.44
CA TYR A 64 1.81 7.63 -23.55
C TYR A 64 0.28 7.75 -23.63
N PRO A 65 -0.29 8.89 -24.10
CA PRO A 65 -1.73 9.13 -24.06
C PRO A 65 -2.58 8.07 -24.79
N ARG A 66 -2.00 7.44 -25.82
CA ARG A 66 -2.68 6.43 -26.65
C ARG A 66 -2.54 5.00 -26.14
N VAL A 67 -1.75 4.74 -25.09
CA VAL A 67 -1.58 3.39 -24.55
C VAL A 67 -2.89 2.92 -23.92
N ASP A 68 -3.28 1.68 -24.20
CA ASP A 68 -4.37 1.03 -23.49
C ASP A 68 -3.84 0.41 -22.19
N LEU A 69 -4.24 0.98 -21.05
CA LEU A 69 -3.82 0.50 -19.73
C LEU A 69 -4.74 -0.59 -19.18
N ALA A 70 -5.84 -0.95 -19.88
CA ALA A 70 -6.74 -2.01 -19.44
C ALA A 70 -6.01 -3.35 -19.28
N ALA A 71 -5.04 -3.62 -20.16
CA ALA A 71 -4.20 -4.83 -20.11
C ALA A 71 -3.41 -4.97 -18.79
N ALA A 72 -3.11 -3.87 -18.07
CA ALA A 72 -2.45 -3.96 -16.77
C ALA A 72 -3.35 -4.58 -15.69
N GLY A 73 -4.68 -4.49 -15.85
CA GLY A 73 -5.65 -5.14 -14.97
C GLY A 73 -5.69 -6.67 -15.11
N ASP A 74 -5.26 -7.20 -16.25
CA ASP A 74 -5.15 -8.64 -16.52
C ASP A 74 -3.86 -9.25 -15.92
N GLY A 75 -2.98 -8.41 -15.36
CA GLY A 75 -1.74 -8.81 -14.71
C GLY A 75 -0.57 -8.94 -15.68
N VAL A 76 0.24 -9.98 -15.50
CA VAL A 76 1.46 -10.21 -16.30
C VAL A 76 1.08 -10.63 -17.72
N ALA A 77 1.74 -10.05 -18.73
CA ALA A 77 1.50 -10.39 -20.12
C ALA A 77 1.67 -11.90 -20.38
N ARG A 78 0.76 -12.51 -21.15
CA ARG A 78 0.70 -13.97 -21.37
C ARG A 78 1.97 -14.57 -21.97
N ASN A 79 2.77 -13.75 -22.66
CA ASN A 79 4.04 -14.12 -23.28
C ASN A 79 5.27 -13.74 -22.45
N CYS A 80 5.08 -13.16 -21.27
CA CYS A 80 6.17 -12.83 -20.35
C CYS A 80 6.57 -14.10 -19.58
N THR A 81 7.84 -14.48 -19.67
CA THR A 81 8.39 -15.55 -18.85
C THR A 81 8.63 -15.05 -17.43
N GLU A 82 8.64 -15.95 -16.45
CA GLU A 82 8.96 -15.59 -15.07
C GLU A 82 10.32 -14.90 -14.94
N GLY A 83 11.33 -15.37 -15.70
CA GLY A 83 12.66 -14.76 -15.73
C GLY A 83 12.66 -13.35 -16.33
N ALA A 84 11.90 -13.11 -17.41
CA ALA A 84 11.76 -11.77 -17.97
C ALA A 84 11.01 -10.84 -16.99
N TYR A 85 9.97 -11.35 -16.33
CA TYR A 85 9.24 -10.58 -15.32
C TYR A 85 10.13 -10.20 -14.13
N ALA A 86 10.92 -11.15 -13.61
CA ALA A 86 11.87 -10.87 -12.54
C ALA A 86 12.90 -9.80 -12.95
N GLN A 87 13.45 -9.90 -14.16
CA GLN A 87 14.35 -8.88 -14.70
C GLN A 87 13.66 -7.50 -14.78
N TYR A 88 12.41 -7.43 -15.24
CA TYR A 88 11.67 -6.17 -15.28
C TYR A 88 11.41 -5.58 -13.89
N LEU A 89 11.24 -6.42 -12.86
CA LEU A 89 11.13 -5.95 -11.48
C LEU A 89 12.45 -5.36 -10.98
N GLU A 90 13.58 -6.01 -11.26
CA GLU A 90 14.91 -5.49 -10.93
C GLU A 90 15.19 -4.14 -11.61
N GLU A 91 14.85 -4.02 -12.90
CA GLU A 91 14.99 -2.77 -13.66
C GLU A 91 14.07 -1.66 -13.11
N ALA A 92 12.88 -2.03 -12.62
CA ALA A 92 11.89 -1.10 -12.08
C ALA A 92 12.21 -0.64 -10.65
N GLU A 93 12.95 -1.41 -9.85
CA GLU A 93 13.24 -1.12 -8.44
C GLU A 93 13.81 0.29 -8.20
N PRO A 94 14.91 0.73 -8.85
CA PRO A 94 15.46 2.07 -8.62
C PRO A 94 14.50 3.18 -9.07
N ILE A 95 13.67 2.91 -10.09
CA ILE A 95 12.66 3.84 -10.57
C ILE A 95 11.54 3.96 -9.52
N ALA A 96 11.07 2.84 -8.97
CA ALA A 96 10.07 2.79 -7.92
C ALA A 96 10.53 3.53 -6.66
N SER A 97 11.79 3.37 -6.25
CA SER A 97 12.36 4.13 -5.13
C SER A 97 12.28 5.63 -5.36
N LYS A 98 12.69 6.11 -6.55
CA LYS A 98 12.57 7.53 -6.89
C LYS A 98 11.12 8.00 -6.99
N MET A 99 10.22 7.18 -7.51
CA MET A 99 8.79 7.53 -7.63
C MET A 99 8.13 7.70 -6.26
N SER A 100 8.56 6.94 -5.25
CA SER A 100 8.02 7.03 -3.89
C SER A 100 8.20 8.42 -3.25
N GLU A 101 9.14 9.23 -3.75
CA GLU A 101 9.33 10.62 -3.33
C GLU A 101 8.22 11.57 -3.81
N PHE A 102 7.48 11.19 -4.86
CA PHE A 102 6.46 12.04 -5.50
C PHE A 102 5.05 11.45 -5.42
N VAL A 103 4.93 10.15 -5.17
CA VAL A 103 3.66 9.41 -5.05
C VAL A 103 3.23 9.43 -3.58
N SER A 104 2.40 10.40 -3.23
CA SER A 104 1.73 10.43 -1.92
C SER A 104 0.36 9.79 -2.03
N PRO A 105 -0.03 8.85 -1.16
CA PRO A 105 -1.40 8.36 -1.14
C PRO A 105 -2.36 9.54 -0.96
N GLU A 106 -3.41 9.64 -1.79
CA GLU A 106 -4.50 10.59 -1.55
C GLU A 106 -5.14 10.22 -0.20
N GLU A 107 -5.15 11.16 0.76
CA GLU A 107 -5.99 11.04 1.95
C GLU A 107 -7.46 11.05 1.49
N PRO A 108 -8.26 10.00 1.79
CA PRO A 108 -9.66 9.94 1.39
C PRO A 108 -10.55 10.93 2.14
#